data_AF-A0A193QYI2-F1
#
_entry.id   AF-A0A193QYI2-F1
#
_cell.length_a   1.000
_cell.length_b   1.000
_cell.length_c   1.000
_cell.angle_alpha   90.00
_cell.angle_beta   90.00
_cell.angle_gamma   90.00
#
_symmetry.space_group_name_H-M   'P 1'
#
loop_
_entity.id
_entity.type
_entity.pdbx_description
1 polymer ?
#
loop_
_entity_poly.entity_id
_entity_poly.type
_entity_poly.pdbx_seq_one_letter_code
_entity_poly.pdbx_strand_id
1 'polypeptide(L)'
;MTTPSAGLLQTWLDEQVNGVIQGGATVTEPAEKAKQFSAKLKGDLEAAWEKLSTSLVQSEASDIKTLCHNEVSWVQGDTTKDKFEREYKKDLCAGLMGIRYFLSGITELGGGRVTVEKNITEDQWFARCTVGMLALSDIYGDHCKLNEVIGKISDKVEDNLRKHLKNEDARMIQKCVGKVDATALMIGKSILANKIKGWTEDRRSAQADNGWRLRQLWQGKWKSVCPHDGGQITDDGKKKELKENKDSMTKLMNLDNAQNKNNGMSLSDVLIGDSQQYSLKMETLTKAFQSALENANSGANTASVDLSKTIMDSISQLSQDQLGK
;
A
#
# COMPACT_ATOMS: atom_id res chain seq x y z
N MET A 1 -23.83 20.70 -6.28
CA MET A 1 -22.83 20.54 -5.21
C MET A 1 -22.31 19.12 -5.31
N THR A 2 -21.11 18.94 -5.86
CA THR A 2 -20.47 17.64 -5.98
C THR A 2 -19.88 17.27 -4.62
N THR A 3 -20.46 16.28 -3.95
CA THR A 3 -19.87 15.63 -2.78
C THR A 3 -18.42 15.25 -3.12
N PRO A 4 -17.43 15.53 -2.26
CA PRO A 4 -16.09 14.95 -2.44
C PRO A 4 -16.27 13.45 -2.63
N SER A 5 -15.67 12.84 -3.64
CA SER A 5 -15.75 11.38 -3.77
C SER A 5 -15.19 10.80 -2.48
N ALA A 6 -16.01 10.09 -1.71
CA ALA A 6 -15.60 9.47 -0.46
C ALA A 6 -14.31 8.64 -0.69
N GLY A 7 -13.34 8.77 0.21
CA GLY A 7 -12.13 7.96 0.19
C GLY A 7 -12.45 6.47 0.44
N LEU A 8 -11.52 5.56 0.09
CA LEU A 8 -11.78 4.12 0.21
C LEU A 8 -12.09 3.67 1.64
N LEU A 9 -11.50 4.32 2.66
CA LEU A 9 -11.79 4.04 4.06
C LEU A 9 -13.24 4.40 4.43
N GLN A 10 -13.74 5.55 3.96
CA GLN A 10 -15.14 5.93 4.17
C GLN A 10 -16.08 4.93 3.51
N THR A 11 -15.78 4.51 2.27
CA THR A 11 -16.60 3.48 1.58
C THR A 11 -16.59 2.15 2.33
N TRP A 12 -15.44 1.72 2.86
CA TRP A 12 -15.34 0.53 3.71
C TRP A 12 -16.24 0.66 4.95
N LEU A 13 -16.25 1.82 5.61
CA LEU A 13 -17.10 2.11 6.76
C LEU A 13 -18.59 2.10 6.39
N ASP A 14 -18.97 2.70 5.26
CA ASP A 14 -20.35 2.69 4.77
C ASP A 14 -20.87 1.26 4.59
N GLU A 15 -20.05 0.37 4.01
CA GLU A 15 -20.40 -1.04 3.84
C GLU A 15 -20.56 -1.76 5.19
N GLN A 16 -19.68 -1.52 6.16
CA GLN A 16 -19.78 -2.14 7.48
C GLN A 16 -21.02 -1.65 8.25
N VAL A 17 -21.32 -0.36 8.20
CA VAL A 17 -22.46 0.23 8.90
C VAL A 17 -23.78 -0.20 8.27
N ASN A 18 -23.88 -0.24 6.94
CA ASN A 18 -25.08 -0.74 6.25
C ASN A 18 -25.41 -2.21 6.60
N GLY A 19 -24.39 -3.03 6.90
CA GLY A 19 -24.58 -4.39 7.40
C GLY A 19 -25.14 -4.48 8.82
N VAL A 20 -25.02 -3.41 9.62
CA VAL A 20 -25.42 -3.37 11.04
C VAL A 20 -26.71 -2.59 11.26
N ILE A 21 -26.95 -1.52 10.50
CA ILE A 21 -28.14 -0.67 10.59
C ILE A 21 -29.04 -0.96 9.38
N GLN A 22 -29.82 -2.03 9.47
CA GLN A 22 -30.86 -2.30 8.48
C GLN A 22 -32.19 -1.65 8.92
N GLY A 23 -32.78 -0.82 8.06
CA GLY A 23 -34.17 -0.36 8.20
C GLY A 23 -34.47 0.60 9.37
N GLY A 24 -33.47 1.33 9.89
CA GLY A 24 -33.67 2.27 11.00
C GLY A 24 -33.67 1.62 12.39
N ALA A 25 -33.15 0.39 12.52
CA ALA A 25 -33.02 -0.29 13.80
C ALA A 25 -31.91 0.31 14.68
N THR A 26 -32.15 0.36 15.98
CA THR A 26 -31.15 0.70 17.02
C THR A 26 -29.97 -0.27 16.95
N VAL A 27 -28.74 0.22 17.13
CA VAL A 27 -27.55 -0.65 17.16
C VAL A 27 -27.55 -1.46 18.46
N THR A 28 -27.79 -2.76 18.37
CA THR A 28 -27.68 -3.67 19.51
C THR A 28 -26.21 -3.99 19.80
N GLU A 29 -25.86 -4.02 21.09
CA GLU A 29 -24.52 -4.40 21.58
C GLU A 29 -23.35 -3.62 20.94
N PRO A 30 -23.27 -2.28 21.12
CA PRO A 30 -22.23 -1.44 20.49
C PRO A 30 -20.80 -1.93 20.71
N ALA A 31 -20.48 -2.42 21.90
CA ALA A 31 -19.14 -2.94 22.24
C ALA A 31 -18.78 -4.20 21.43
N GLU A 32 -19.73 -5.09 21.18
CA GLU A 32 -19.49 -6.30 20.39
C GLU A 32 -19.40 -5.96 18.89
N LYS A 33 -20.25 -5.06 18.40
CA LYS A 33 -20.17 -4.53 17.03
C LYS A 33 -18.86 -3.81 16.75
N ALA A 34 -18.35 -3.02 17.70
CA ALA A 34 -17.05 -2.38 17.59
C ALA A 34 -15.90 -3.40 17.46
N LYS A 35 -15.94 -4.50 18.23
CA LYS A 35 -14.98 -5.60 18.09
C LYS A 35 -15.09 -6.29 16.73
N GLN A 36 -16.31 -6.50 16.23
CA GLN A 36 -16.54 -7.07 14.90
C GLN A 36 -15.96 -6.17 13.80
N PHE A 37 -16.15 -4.85 13.88
CA PHE A 37 -15.54 -3.90 12.95
C PHE A 37 -14.01 -3.94 13.00
N SER A 38 -13.41 -3.91 14.19
CA SER A 38 -11.96 -4.04 14.35
C SER A 38 -11.42 -5.36 13.81
N ALA A 39 -12.13 -6.47 14.05
CA ALA A 39 -11.73 -7.79 13.56
C ALA A 39 -11.83 -7.89 12.03
N LYS A 40 -12.92 -7.39 11.44
CA LYS A 40 -13.11 -7.31 9.98
C LYS A 40 -12.00 -6.47 9.33
N LEU A 41 -11.74 -5.27 9.87
CA LEU A 41 -10.70 -4.38 9.36
C LEU A 41 -9.32 -5.05 9.35
N LYS A 42 -8.97 -5.70 10.46
CA LYS A 42 -7.74 -6.47 10.58
C LYS A 42 -7.70 -7.62 9.57
N GLY A 43 -8.77 -8.41 9.48
CA GLY A 43 -8.88 -9.55 8.57
C GLY A 43 -8.75 -9.15 7.10
N ASP A 44 -9.41 -8.07 6.68
CA ASP A 44 -9.37 -7.57 5.30
C ASP A 44 -7.95 -7.15 4.91
N LEU A 45 -7.26 -6.41 5.79
CA LEU A 45 -5.88 -5.96 5.57
C LEU A 45 -4.89 -7.14 5.58
N GLU A 46 -5.03 -8.09 6.49
CA GLU A 46 -4.18 -9.29 6.54
C GLU A 46 -4.40 -10.21 5.32
N ALA A 47 -5.63 -10.35 4.85
CA ALA A 47 -5.96 -11.14 3.66
C ALA A 47 -5.39 -10.49 2.38
N ALA A 48 -5.49 -9.16 2.25
CA ALA A 48 -4.87 -8.43 1.15
C ALA A 48 -3.34 -8.57 1.16
N TRP A 49 -2.71 -8.53 2.34
CA TRP A 49 -1.28 -8.78 2.49
C TRP A 49 -0.88 -10.21 2.12
N GLU A 50 -1.63 -11.23 2.56
CA GLU A 50 -1.35 -12.62 2.22
C GLU A 50 -1.36 -12.83 0.70
N LYS A 51 -2.35 -12.22 0.03
CA LYS A 51 -2.45 -12.25 -1.42
C LYS A 51 -1.27 -11.58 -2.11
N LEU A 52 -0.89 -10.39 -1.66
CA LEU A 52 0.23 -9.66 -2.24
C LEU A 52 1.55 -10.42 -2.02
N SER A 53 1.84 -10.81 -0.79
CA SER A 53 3.09 -11.50 -0.44
C SER A 53 3.24 -12.85 -1.15
N THR A 54 2.14 -13.59 -1.36
CA THR A 54 2.11 -14.80 -2.19
C THR A 54 2.40 -14.51 -3.66
N SER A 55 1.89 -13.41 -4.21
CA SER A 55 2.18 -12.98 -5.58
C SER A 55 3.65 -12.58 -5.75
N LEU A 56 4.23 -11.89 -4.76
CA LEU A 56 5.59 -11.35 -4.86
C LEU A 56 6.69 -12.41 -4.86
N VAL A 57 6.42 -13.63 -4.36
CA VAL A 57 7.37 -14.74 -4.44
C VAL A 57 7.35 -15.47 -5.79
N GLN A 58 6.35 -15.22 -6.63
CA GLN A 58 6.25 -15.82 -7.96
C GLN A 58 7.25 -15.20 -8.94
N SER A 59 7.52 -15.92 -10.03
CA SER A 59 8.21 -15.33 -11.18
C SER A 59 7.35 -14.24 -11.83
N GLU A 60 8.04 -13.19 -12.28
CA GLU A 60 7.40 -12.01 -12.85
C GLU A 60 6.57 -12.32 -14.11
N ALA A 61 5.51 -11.53 -14.33
CA ALA A 61 4.73 -11.59 -15.56
C ALA A 61 5.59 -11.35 -16.81
N SER A 62 5.26 -12.00 -17.93
CA SER A 62 6.07 -11.93 -19.16
C SER A 62 6.18 -10.51 -19.71
N ASP A 63 5.16 -9.68 -19.54
CA ASP A 63 5.14 -8.30 -20.02
C ASP A 63 5.76 -7.31 -19.04
N ILE A 64 5.80 -7.62 -17.73
CA ILE A 64 6.68 -6.95 -16.76
C ILE A 64 8.14 -7.19 -17.18
N LYS A 65 8.50 -8.45 -17.46
CA LYS A 65 9.84 -8.79 -17.95
C LYS A 65 10.17 -8.03 -19.23
N THR A 66 9.26 -8.02 -20.21
CA THR A 66 9.46 -7.27 -21.46
C THR A 66 9.69 -5.78 -21.20
N LEU A 67 8.84 -5.14 -20.40
CA LEU A 67 8.99 -3.73 -20.07
C LEU A 67 10.32 -3.45 -19.36
N CYS A 68 10.54 -4.12 -18.23
CA CYS A 68 11.65 -3.85 -17.34
C CYS A 68 12.99 -4.31 -17.90
N HIS A 69 13.06 -5.40 -18.67
CA HIS A 69 14.34 -5.97 -19.13
C HIS A 69 14.69 -5.58 -20.57
N ASN A 70 13.70 -5.31 -21.42
CA ASN A 70 13.92 -5.15 -22.87
C ASN A 70 13.57 -3.75 -23.39
N GLU A 71 12.46 -3.15 -22.93
CA GLU A 71 11.95 -1.88 -23.47
C GLU A 71 12.52 -0.63 -22.78
N VAL A 72 12.96 -0.75 -21.53
CA VAL A 72 13.56 0.37 -20.77
C VAL A 72 15.08 0.29 -20.79
N SER A 73 15.72 1.36 -21.27
CA SER A 73 17.17 1.50 -21.22
C SER A 73 17.60 2.10 -19.88
N TRP A 74 18.28 1.29 -19.05
CA TRP A 74 18.64 1.69 -17.68
C TRP A 74 19.95 2.48 -17.56
N VAL A 75 21.01 2.02 -18.20
CA VAL A 75 22.39 2.53 -18.11
C VAL A 75 23.04 2.53 -19.49
N GLN A 76 23.82 3.55 -19.82
CA GLN A 76 24.66 3.57 -21.03
C GLN A 76 26.09 3.22 -20.63
N GLY A 77 26.66 2.16 -21.20
CA GLY A 77 27.98 1.64 -20.84
C GLY A 77 28.01 0.12 -20.74
N ASP A 78 29.21 -0.48 -20.79
CA ASP A 78 29.42 -1.94 -20.74
C ASP A 78 30.42 -2.37 -19.66
N THR A 79 30.75 -1.49 -18.71
CA THR A 79 31.62 -1.86 -17.59
C THR A 79 30.92 -2.88 -16.69
N THR A 80 31.69 -3.62 -15.89
CA THR A 80 31.13 -4.53 -14.88
C THR A 80 30.15 -3.81 -13.94
N LYS A 81 30.47 -2.57 -13.54
CA LYS A 81 29.58 -1.73 -12.72
C LYS A 81 28.28 -1.41 -13.45
N ASP A 82 28.34 -1.04 -14.73
CA ASP A 82 27.15 -0.75 -15.53
C ASP A 82 26.25 -1.97 -15.69
N LYS A 83 26.85 -3.17 -15.81
CA LYS A 83 26.12 -4.44 -15.86
C LYS A 83 25.37 -4.70 -14.55
N PHE A 84 26.03 -4.56 -13.40
CA PHE A 84 25.38 -4.72 -12.09
C PHE A 84 24.25 -3.70 -11.88
N GLU A 85 24.51 -2.42 -12.19
CA GLU A 85 23.49 -1.37 -12.04
C GLU A 85 22.28 -1.60 -12.94
N ARG A 86 22.51 -2.01 -14.20
CA ARG A 86 21.43 -2.35 -15.14
C ARG A 86 20.59 -3.50 -14.62
N GLU A 87 21.21 -4.60 -14.19
CA GLU A 87 20.50 -5.77 -13.67
C GLU A 87 19.81 -5.48 -12.33
N TYR A 88 20.33 -4.55 -11.53
CA TYR A 88 19.66 -4.09 -10.30
C TYR A 88 18.42 -3.27 -10.61
N LYS A 89 18.50 -2.31 -11.54
CA LYS A 89 17.36 -1.48 -11.96
C LYS A 89 16.26 -2.30 -12.64
N LYS A 90 16.62 -3.34 -13.40
CA LYS A 90 15.67 -4.31 -13.99
C LYS A 90 14.85 -5.02 -12.92
N ASP A 91 15.51 -5.67 -11.95
CA ASP A 91 14.81 -6.40 -10.89
C ASP A 91 13.98 -5.45 -10.00
N LEU A 92 14.50 -4.24 -9.74
CA LEU A 92 13.77 -3.23 -8.97
C LEU A 92 12.51 -2.79 -9.72
N CYS A 93 12.61 -2.52 -11.02
CA CYS A 93 11.44 -2.27 -11.87
C CYS A 93 10.43 -3.41 -11.79
N ALA A 94 10.88 -4.67 -11.91
CA ALA A 94 9.99 -5.82 -11.86
C ALA A 94 9.27 -5.91 -10.51
N GLY A 95 9.97 -5.70 -9.39
CA GLY A 95 9.36 -5.63 -8.05
C GLY A 95 8.28 -4.56 -7.91
N LEU A 96 8.58 -3.34 -8.38
CA LEU A 96 7.62 -2.22 -8.38
C LEU A 96 6.39 -2.50 -9.24
N MET A 97 6.59 -3.10 -10.41
CA MET A 97 5.49 -3.50 -11.29
C MET A 97 4.59 -4.55 -10.65
N GLY A 98 5.15 -5.51 -9.89
CA GLY A 98 4.35 -6.49 -9.14
C GLY A 98 3.42 -5.83 -8.12
N ILE A 99 3.93 -4.86 -7.35
CA ILE A 99 3.11 -4.05 -6.43
C ILE A 99 2.03 -3.29 -7.20
N ARG A 100 2.39 -2.66 -8.33
CA ARG A 100 1.46 -1.89 -9.14
C ARG A 100 0.37 -2.73 -9.82
N TYR A 101 0.70 -3.96 -10.22
CA TYR A 101 -0.25 -4.95 -10.71
C TYR A 101 -1.28 -5.30 -9.64
N PHE A 102 -0.80 -5.60 -8.44
CA PHE A 102 -1.67 -5.81 -7.29
C PHE A 102 -2.57 -4.60 -7.06
N LEU A 103 -2.06 -3.39 -7.06
CA LEU A 103 -2.89 -2.18 -6.90
C LEU A 103 -3.89 -1.94 -8.04
N SER A 104 -3.73 -2.62 -9.17
CA SER A 104 -4.62 -2.54 -10.34
C SER A 104 -5.53 -3.77 -10.48
N GLY A 105 -5.60 -4.62 -9.45
CA GLY A 105 -6.46 -5.82 -9.45
C GLY A 105 -5.91 -6.99 -10.28
N ILE A 106 -4.59 -7.01 -10.53
CA ILE A 106 -3.91 -8.07 -11.27
C ILE A 106 -3.02 -8.85 -10.29
N THR A 107 -3.09 -10.19 -10.35
CA THR A 107 -2.24 -11.07 -9.53
C THR A 107 -1.27 -11.86 -10.42
N GLU A 108 0.01 -11.91 -10.05
CA GLU A 108 1.02 -12.75 -10.71
C GLU A 108 0.85 -14.21 -10.24
N LEU A 109 0.76 -15.15 -11.19
CA LEU A 109 0.57 -16.58 -10.93
C LEU A 109 1.84 -17.41 -11.13
N GLY A 110 2.95 -16.75 -11.47
CA GLY A 110 4.18 -17.42 -11.88
C GLY A 110 4.13 -17.99 -13.29
N GLY A 111 5.32 -18.30 -13.81
CA GLY A 111 5.51 -18.77 -15.19
C GLY A 111 5.17 -17.71 -16.24
N GLY A 112 5.32 -16.43 -15.91
CA GLY A 112 5.00 -15.33 -16.82
C GLY A 112 3.50 -15.00 -16.93
N ARG A 113 2.65 -15.65 -16.14
CA ARG A 113 1.19 -15.52 -16.23
C ARG A 113 0.63 -14.60 -15.16
N VAL A 114 -0.50 -13.98 -15.49
CA VAL A 114 -1.29 -13.17 -14.56
C VAL A 114 -2.76 -13.53 -14.64
N THR A 115 -3.51 -13.12 -13.63
CA THR A 115 -4.97 -13.13 -13.65
C THR A 115 -5.51 -11.75 -13.25
N VAL A 116 -6.57 -11.33 -13.95
CA VAL A 116 -7.34 -10.14 -13.59
C VAL A 116 -8.45 -10.58 -12.64
N GLU A 117 -8.42 -10.03 -11.43
CA GLU A 117 -9.42 -10.34 -10.43
C GLU A 117 -10.73 -9.64 -10.74
N LYS A 118 -11.80 -10.44 -10.82
CA LYS A 118 -13.14 -9.96 -11.10
C LYS A 118 -13.90 -9.72 -9.80
N ASN A 119 -14.82 -8.75 -9.84
CA ASN A 119 -15.74 -8.44 -8.74
C ASN A 119 -15.06 -8.06 -7.42
N ILE A 120 -13.95 -7.30 -7.50
CA ILE A 120 -13.34 -6.70 -6.31
C ILE A 120 -14.31 -5.66 -5.74
N THR A 121 -14.80 -5.89 -4.53
CA THR A 121 -15.70 -4.99 -3.78
C THR A 121 -14.95 -3.75 -3.29
N GLU A 122 -15.66 -2.69 -2.87
CA GLU A 122 -14.98 -1.45 -2.46
C GLU A 122 -14.21 -1.63 -1.14
N ASP A 123 -14.70 -2.43 -0.17
CA ASP A 123 -13.92 -2.83 1.02
C ASP A 123 -12.59 -3.52 0.65
N GLN A 124 -12.60 -4.39 -0.35
CA GLN A 124 -11.40 -5.06 -0.85
C GLN A 124 -10.43 -4.08 -1.52
N TRP A 125 -10.94 -3.05 -2.21
CA TRP A 125 -10.10 -1.99 -2.76
C TRP A 125 -9.43 -1.17 -1.66
N PHE A 126 -10.12 -0.84 -0.57
CA PHE A 126 -9.51 -0.18 0.59
C PHE A 126 -8.30 -0.97 1.11
N ALA A 127 -8.48 -2.26 1.36
CA ALA A 127 -7.40 -3.11 1.87
C ALA A 127 -6.26 -3.23 0.86
N ARG A 128 -6.56 -3.50 -0.42
CA ARG A 128 -5.57 -3.62 -1.50
C ARG A 128 -4.73 -2.37 -1.66
N CYS A 129 -5.35 -1.19 -1.70
CA CYS A 129 -4.65 0.06 -1.90
C CYS A 129 -3.74 0.37 -0.69
N THR A 130 -4.26 0.27 0.53
CA THR A 130 -3.51 0.51 1.76
C THR A 130 -2.32 -0.44 1.88
N VAL A 131 -2.55 -1.74 1.70
CA VAL A 131 -1.50 -2.77 1.77
C VAL A 131 -0.43 -2.56 0.71
N GLY A 132 -0.81 -2.31 -0.54
CA GLY A 132 0.16 -2.14 -1.62
C GLY A 132 1.06 -0.91 -1.42
N MET A 133 0.53 0.17 -0.82
CA MET A 133 1.33 1.34 -0.45
C MET A 133 2.33 1.04 0.67
N LEU A 134 1.87 0.39 1.75
CA LEU A 134 2.76 0.03 2.85
C LEU A 134 3.84 -0.96 2.39
N ALA A 135 3.47 -1.94 1.57
CA ALA A 135 4.39 -2.89 0.98
C ALA A 135 5.43 -2.22 0.07
N LEU A 136 5.03 -1.24 -0.75
CA LEU A 136 5.98 -0.47 -1.56
C LEU A 136 7.07 0.17 -0.69
N SER A 137 6.67 0.83 0.39
CA SER A 137 7.58 1.49 1.32
C SER A 137 8.47 0.50 2.05
N ASP A 138 7.89 -0.52 2.69
CA ASP A 138 8.61 -1.43 3.57
C ASP A 138 9.47 -2.44 2.79
N ILE A 139 9.12 -2.77 1.55
CA ILE A 139 9.88 -3.74 0.73
C ILE A 139 10.93 -3.05 -0.13
N TYR A 140 10.59 -1.90 -0.73
CA TYR A 140 11.43 -1.27 -1.76
C TYR A 140 11.93 0.13 -1.37
N GLY A 141 11.34 0.79 -0.37
CA GLY A 141 11.60 2.20 -0.08
C GLY A 141 13.05 2.54 0.27
N ASP A 142 13.79 1.63 0.87
CA ASP A 142 15.20 1.78 1.26
C ASP A 142 16.21 1.35 0.17
N HIS A 143 15.74 1.11 -1.05
CA HIS A 143 16.61 0.81 -2.18
C HIS A 143 17.22 2.06 -2.78
N CYS A 144 18.55 2.06 -2.94
CA CYS A 144 19.17 3.08 -3.78
C CYS A 144 18.64 2.94 -5.23
N LYS A 145 18.60 4.05 -5.97
CA LYS A 145 18.08 4.13 -7.35
C LYS A 145 16.57 3.92 -7.51
N LEU A 146 15.80 3.71 -6.44
CA LEU A 146 14.34 3.60 -6.53
C LEU A 146 13.72 4.81 -7.23
N ASN A 147 14.11 6.03 -6.85
CA ASN A 147 13.70 7.28 -7.54
C ASN A 147 13.97 7.24 -9.06
N GLU A 148 15.16 6.81 -9.46
CA GLU A 148 15.55 6.75 -10.88
C GLU A 148 14.72 5.71 -11.64
N VAL A 149 14.43 4.56 -11.01
CA VAL A 149 13.61 3.51 -11.60
C VAL A 149 12.17 3.99 -11.78
N ILE A 150 11.55 4.53 -10.72
CA ILE A 150 10.20 5.08 -10.78
C ILE A 150 10.11 6.14 -11.87
N GLY A 151 11.04 7.09 -11.89
CA GLY A 151 11.05 8.18 -12.88
C GLY A 151 11.09 7.69 -14.34
N LYS A 152 11.71 6.54 -14.62
CA LYS A 152 11.77 5.96 -15.97
C LYS A 152 10.55 5.13 -16.37
N ILE A 153 9.82 4.58 -15.40
CA ILE A 153 8.69 3.67 -15.68
C ILE A 153 7.34 4.32 -15.50
N SER A 154 7.23 5.44 -14.77
CA SER A 154 5.94 6.09 -14.46
C SER A 154 5.03 6.21 -15.67
N ASP A 155 5.55 6.68 -16.81
CA ASP A 155 4.75 6.91 -18.02
C ASP A 155 4.42 5.62 -18.78
N LYS A 156 5.12 4.51 -18.52
CA LYS A 156 4.95 3.21 -19.20
C LYS A 156 4.12 2.22 -18.41
N VAL A 157 3.98 2.45 -17.11
CA VAL A 157 3.25 1.59 -16.17
C VAL A 157 1.80 1.40 -16.62
N GLU A 158 1.09 2.50 -16.92
CA GLU A 158 -0.33 2.42 -17.28
C GLU A 158 -0.54 1.65 -18.59
N ASP A 159 0.27 1.91 -19.60
CA ASP A 159 0.19 1.22 -20.88
C ASP A 159 0.44 -0.28 -20.72
N ASN A 160 1.37 -0.67 -19.83
CA ASN A 160 1.61 -2.07 -19.53
C ASN A 160 0.40 -2.72 -18.84
N LEU A 161 -0.22 -2.05 -17.86
CA LEU A 161 -1.42 -2.54 -17.18
C LEU A 161 -2.62 -2.70 -18.14
N ARG A 162 -2.78 -1.77 -19.09
CA ARG A 162 -3.86 -1.80 -20.10
C ARG A 162 -3.82 -3.03 -21.00
N LYS A 163 -2.67 -3.71 -21.13
CA LYS A 163 -2.56 -4.97 -21.90
C LYS A 163 -3.42 -6.10 -21.33
N HIS A 164 -3.72 -6.07 -20.04
CA HIS A 164 -4.51 -7.11 -19.36
C HIS A 164 -5.97 -6.73 -19.14
N LEU A 165 -6.29 -5.44 -19.15
CA LEU A 165 -7.58 -4.93 -18.75
C LEU A 165 -8.42 -4.61 -19.99
N LYS A 166 -9.58 -5.26 -20.11
CA LYS A 166 -10.57 -4.91 -21.14
C LYS A 166 -11.24 -3.58 -20.77
N ASN A 167 -11.98 -2.98 -21.71
CA ASN A 167 -12.57 -1.64 -21.56
C ASN A 167 -13.27 -1.38 -20.20
N GLU A 168 -14.02 -2.36 -19.68
CA GLU A 168 -14.71 -2.25 -18.38
C GLU A 168 -13.77 -2.37 -17.15
N ASP A 169 -12.64 -3.05 -17.31
CA ASP A 169 -11.62 -3.26 -16.29
C ASP A 169 -10.58 -2.14 -16.27
N ALA A 170 -10.46 -1.34 -17.33
CA ALA A 170 -9.47 -0.26 -17.42
C ALA A 170 -9.56 0.75 -16.27
N ARG A 171 -10.76 0.90 -15.69
CA ARG A 171 -11.00 1.71 -14.48
C ARG A 171 -10.28 1.19 -13.23
N MET A 172 -9.87 -0.08 -13.20
CA MET A 172 -9.17 -0.70 -12.06
C MET A 172 -7.80 -0.07 -11.84
N ILE A 173 -7.13 0.42 -12.89
CA ILE A 173 -5.85 1.15 -12.79
C ILE A 173 -5.95 2.38 -11.88
N GLN A 174 -7.12 3.03 -11.90
CA GLN A 174 -7.37 4.28 -11.17
C GLN A 174 -8.05 4.06 -9.81
N LYS A 175 -8.29 2.80 -9.38
CA LYS A 175 -9.01 2.52 -8.14
C LYS A 175 -8.29 3.01 -6.89
N CYS A 176 -6.97 2.89 -6.84
CA CYS A 176 -6.16 3.37 -5.71
C CYS A 176 -5.70 4.82 -5.83
N VAL A 177 -5.76 5.40 -7.03
CA VAL A 177 -5.19 6.72 -7.34
C VAL A 177 -5.90 7.81 -6.54
N GLY A 178 -5.15 8.49 -5.68
CA GLY A 178 -5.66 9.56 -4.82
C GLY A 178 -6.69 9.13 -3.76
N LYS A 179 -6.88 7.83 -3.51
CA LYS A 179 -7.95 7.34 -2.61
C LYS A 179 -7.50 6.79 -1.26
N VAL A 180 -6.19 6.82 -0.99
CA VAL A 180 -5.63 6.47 0.32
C VAL A 180 -5.05 7.71 0.95
N ASP A 181 -5.52 7.97 2.16
CA ASP A 181 -5.13 9.10 2.98
C ASP A 181 -4.18 8.65 4.12
N ALA A 182 -3.72 9.61 4.92
CA ALA A 182 -2.82 9.31 6.02
C ALA A 182 -3.50 8.42 7.08
N THR A 183 -4.80 8.59 7.32
CA THR A 183 -5.55 7.82 8.31
C THR A 183 -5.56 6.34 7.94
N ALA A 184 -5.85 6.03 6.68
CA ALA A 184 -5.76 4.68 6.13
C ALA A 184 -4.35 4.08 6.31
N LEU A 185 -3.29 4.85 6.03
CA LEU A 185 -1.91 4.39 6.23
C LEU A 185 -1.59 4.15 7.71
N MET A 186 -2.03 5.00 8.63
CA MET A 186 -1.79 4.84 10.07
C MET A 186 -2.51 3.61 10.64
N ILE A 187 -3.74 3.35 10.19
CA ILE A 187 -4.47 2.12 10.50
C ILE A 187 -3.71 0.91 9.97
N GLY A 188 -3.34 0.94 8.68
CA GLY A 188 -2.62 -0.14 8.04
C GLY A 188 -1.28 -0.43 8.72
N LYS A 189 -0.52 0.59 9.12
CA LYS A 189 0.73 0.44 9.87
C LYS A 189 0.51 -0.21 11.23
N SER A 190 -0.56 0.13 11.96
CA SER A 190 -0.85 -0.50 13.25
C SER A 190 -1.05 -2.01 13.14
N ILE A 191 -1.53 -2.49 12.00
CA ILE A 191 -1.86 -3.89 11.79
C ILE A 191 -0.71 -4.64 11.11
N LEU A 192 -0.08 -4.03 10.10
CA LEU A 192 0.78 -4.73 9.15
C LEU A 192 2.25 -4.35 9.19
N ALA A 193 2.66 -3.22 9.78
CA ALA A 193 4.05 -2.74 9.67
C ALA A 193 5.08 -3.80 10.10
N ASN A 194 4.85 -4.43 11.27
CA ASN A 194 5.74 -5.48 11.76
C ASN A 194 5.70 -6.75 10.87
N LYS A 195 4.53 -7.08 10.33
CA LYS A 195 4.33 -8.27 9.49
C LYS A 195 5.04 -8.12 8.14
N ILE A 196 4.89 -6.97 7.50
CA ILE A 196 5.54 -6.66 6.22
C ILE A 196 7.05 -6.56 6.42
N LYS A 197 7.51 -5.81 7.44
CA LYS A 197 8.94 -5.67 7.74
C LYS A 197 9.61 -7.02 8.02
N GLY A 198 9.01 -7.85 8.87
CA GLY A 198 9.54 -9.18 9.17
C GLY A 198 9.63 -10.05 7.90
N TRP A 199 8.58 -10.05 7.09
CA TRP A 199 8.60 -10.77 5.81
C TRP A 199 9.69 -10.24 4.86
N THR A 200 9.87 -8.92 4.78
CA THR A 200 10.93 -8.30 3.95
C THR A 200 12.31 -8.75 4.40
N GLU A 201 12.60 -8.71 5.70
CA GLU A 201 13.88 -9.13 6.28
C GLU A 201 14.15 -10.62 6.05
N ASP A 202 13.13 -11.47 6.24
CA ASP A 202 13.20 -12.90 5.96
C ASP A 202 13.52 -13.17 4.48
N ARG A 203 12.85 -12.48 3.55
CA ARG A 203 13.08 -12.68 2.11
C ARG A 203 14.42 -12.14 1.64
N ARG A 204 14.92 -11.06 2.25
CA ARG A 204 16.26 -10.50 1.98
C ARG A 204 17.39 -11.40 2.50
N SER A 205 17.11 -12.23 3.51
CA SER A 205 18.08 -13.16 4.12
C SER A 205 17.93 -14.62 3.70
N ALA A 206 16.84 -14.97 2.99
CA ALA A 206 16.52 -16.33 2.56
C ALA A 206 17.62 -17.00 1.69
N GLN A 207 17.55 -18.33 1.61
CA GLN A 207 18.31 -19.12 0.62
C GLN A 207 17.77 -18.90 -0.80
N ALA A 208 18.60 -19.18 -1.82
CA ALA A 208 18.39 -18.73 -3.21
C ALA A 208 17.03 -19.10 -3.81
N ASP A 209 16.51 -20.29 -3.50
CA ASP A 209 15.33 -20.85 -4.16
C ASP A 209 14.00 -20.22 -3.69
N ASN A 210 13.96 -19.63 -2.49
CA ASN A 210 12.73 -19.12 -1.86
C ASN A 210 12.67 -17.58 -1.77
N GLY A 211 13.70 -16.88 -2.24
CA GLY A 211 13.81 -15.42 -2.08
C GLY A 211 14.31 -14.70 -3.32
N TRP A 212 14.40 -15.35 -4.47
CA TRP A 212 15.15 -14.87 -5.63
C TRP A 212 14.90 -13.38 -5.97
N ARG A 213 13.63 -12.92 -6.00
CA ARG A 213 13.26 -11.54 -6.37
C ARG A 213 13.81 -10.46 -5.42
N LEU A 214 13.71 -10.68 -4.11
CA LEU A 214 14.17 -9.70 -3.11
C LEU A 214 15.62 -9.95 -2.69
N ARG A 215 16.01 -11.21 -2.54
CA ARG A 215 17.36 -11.62 -2.13
C ARG A 215 18.40 -11.26 -3.19
N GLN A 216 18.18 -11.54 -4.47
CA GLN A 216 19.17 -11.20 -5.50
C GLN A 216 19.39 -9.70 -5.57
N LEU A 217 18.30 -8.94 -5.46
CA LEU A 217 18.32 -7.50 -5.45
C LEU A 217 19.08 -6.97 -4.22
N TRP A 218 18.80 -7.50 -3.02
CA TRP A 218 19.41 -7.06 -1.76
C TRP A 218 20.83 -7.58 -1.53
N GLN A 219 21.05 -8.90 -1.56
CA GLN A 219 22.34 -9.52 -1.25
C GLN A 219 23.27 -9.57 -2.47
N GLY A 220 22.70 -9.80 -3.66
CA GLY A 220 23.46 -10.07 -4.87
C GLY A 220 23.89 -8.83 -5.64
N LYS A 221 23.11 -7.74 -5.57
CA LYS A 221 23.28 -6.57 -6.43
C LYS A 221 23.43 -5.25 -5.67
N TRP A 222 22.71 -5.06 -4.57
CA TRP A 222 22.75 -3.80 -3.80
C TRP A 222 24.18 -3.35 -3.49
N LYS A 223 25.02 -4.24 -2.91
CA LYS A 223 26.40 -3.91 -2.49
C LYS A 223 27.28 -3.39 -3.62
N SER A 224 27.02 -3.82 -4.84
CA SER A 224 27.78 -3.43 -6.02
C SER A 224 27.28 -2.13 -6.65
N VAL A 225 26.04 -1.74 -6.37
CA VAL A 225 25.33 -0.63 -7.06
C VAL A 225 25.14 0.58 -6.17
N CYS A 226 25.02 0.39 -4.87
CA CYS A 226 24.70 1.43 -3.91
C CYS A 226 25.95 1.74 -3.04
N PRO A 227 26.72 2.79 -3.35
CA PRO A 227 27.97 3.07 -2.66
C PRO A 227 27.69 3.90 -1.40
N HIS A 228 27.49 3.24 -0.26
CA HIS A 228 27.72 3.87 1.05
C HIS A 228 28.89 3.15 1.72
N ASP A 229 29.84 3.91 2.25
CA ASP A 229 31.03 3.53 3.05
C ASP A 229 31.45 2.05 2.98
N GLY A 230 32.10 1.65 1.88
CA GLY A 230 32.70 0.32 1.76
C GLY A 230 31.73 -0.82 1.41
N GLY A 231 30.51 -0.51 0.96
CA GLY A 231 29.53 -1.53 0.52
C GLY A 231 28.80 -2.22 1.69
N GLN A 232 28.86 -1.62 2.88
CA GLN A 232 28.09 -2.07 4.03
C GLN A 232 26.69 -1.44 4.03
N ILE A 233 25.68 -2.26 4.26
CA ILE A 233 24.29 -1.82 4.43
C ILE A 233 24.13 -1.38 5.89
N THR A 234 24.07 -0.08 6.14
CA THR A 234 23.82 0.49 7.47
C THR A 234 22.36 0.91 7.62
N ASP A 235 21.86 0.94 8.86
CA ASP A 235 20.48 1.39 9.10
C ASP A 235 20.29 2.88 8.79
N ASP A 236 21.31 3.71 9.00
CA ASP A 236 21.27 5.12 8.62
C ASP A 236 21.27 5.30 7.09
N GLY A 237 22.00 4.46 6.36
CA GLY A 237 21.95 4.41 4.91
C GLY A 237 20.55 4.04 4.40
N LYS A 238 19.92 3.01 4.97
CA LYS A 238 18.52 2.63 4.63
C LYS A 238 17.55 3.77 4.91
N LYS A 239 17.64 4.41 6.08
CA LYS A 239 16.80 5.56 6.45
C LYS A 239 16.98 6.74 5.51
N LYS A 240 18.21 7.00 5.07
CA LYS A 240 18.52 8.04 4.08
C LYS A 240 17.86 7.74 2.74
N GLU A 241 18.07 6.53 2.19
CA GLU A 241 17.43 6.12 0.92
C GLU A 241 15.90 6.19 1.03
N LEU A 242 15.32 5.68 2.11
CA LEU A 242 13.88 5.76 2.36
C LEU A 242 13.36 7.20 2.36
N LYS A 243 14.08 8.12 3.00
CA LYS A 243 13.74 9.54 3.03
C LYS A 243 13.87 10.20 1.66
N GLU A 244 14.91 9.86 0.90
CA GLU A 244 15.11 10.37 -0.46
C GLU A 244 14.05 9.83 -1.43
N ASN A 245 13.54 8.62 -1.20
CA ASN A 245 12.58 7.97 -2.08
C ASN A 245 11.10 8.29 -1.79
N LYS A 246 10.80 8.93 -0.66
CA LYS A 246 9.42 9.10 -0.16
C LYS A 246 8.45 9.70 -1.19
N ASP A 247 8.89 10.71 -1.94
CA ASP A 247 8.04 11.43 -2.88
C ASP A 247 7.90 10.69 -4.23
N SER A 248 8.89 9.88 -4.64
CA SER A 248 8.71 9.06 -5.84
C SER A 248 7.76 7.89 -5.59
N MET A 249 7.75 7.32 -4.38
CA MET A 249 6.80 6.27 -4.03
C MET A 249 5.36 6.78 -4.12
N THR A 250 5.08 8.00 -3.65
CA THR A 250 3.75 8.61 -3.80
C THR A 250 3.43 8.91 -5.26
N LYS A 251 4.43 9.32 -6.05
CA LYS A 251 4.30 9.54 -7.50
C LYS A 251 3.98 8.25 -8.28
N LEU A 252 4.65 7.13 -8.00
CA LEU A 252 4.36 5.82 -8.63
C LEU A 252 2.91 5.40 -8.41
N MET A 253 2.37 5.81 -7.27
CA MET A 253 1.00 5.57 -6.85
C MET A 253 0.00 6.61 -7.35
N ASN A 254 0.48 7.67 -8.00
CA ASN A 254 -0.29 8.83 -8.44
C ASN A 254 -1.12 9.45 -7.30
N LEU A 255 -0.52 9.56 -6.10
CA LEU A 255 -1.19 10.12 -4.92
C LEU A 255 -1.19 11.64 -4.88
N ASP A 256 -0.40 12.28 -5.75
CA ASP A 256 -0.18 13.74 -5.78
C ASP A 256 -1.42 14.54 -6.21
N ASN A 257 -2.47 13.87 -6.71
CA ASN A 257 -3.74 14.49 -7.10
C ASN A 257 -4.77 14.62 -5.96
N ALA A 258 -4.48 14.12 -4.75
CA ALA A 258 -5.40 14.21 -3.62
C ALA A 258 -5.14 15.46 -2.77
N GLN A 259 -6.20 16.14 -2.36
CA GLN A 259 -6.21 17.25 -1.38
C GLN A 259 -5.81 16.80 0.05
N ASN A 260 -4.88 15.85 0.18
CA ASN A 260 -4.46 15.24 1.44
C ASN A 260 -3.41 16.10 2.15
N LYS A 261 -3.77 17.33 2.52
CA LYS A 261 -3.00 18.13 3.48
C LYS A 261 -3.58 17.91 4.87
N ASN A 262 -3.07 16.91 5.60
CA ASN A 262 -3.39 16.72 7.01
C ASN A 262 -2.47 17.60 7.86
N ASN A 263 -2.97 18.73 8.36
CA ASN A 263 -2.33 19.60 9.37
C ASN A 263 -0.79 19.78 9.22
N GLY A 264 -0.31 19.95 8.00
CA GLY A 264 1.11 20.23 7.71
C GLY A 264 2.01 19.02 7.45
N MET A 265 1.56 17.78 7.64
CA MET A 265 2.34 16.58 7.33
C MET A 265 1.95 15.96 5.99
N SER A 266 2.96 15.62 5.18
CA SER A 266 2.74 15.01 3.88
C SER A 266 2.41 13.53 4.00
N LEU A 267 1.63 13.00 3.05
CA LEU A 267 1.35 11.57 2.96
C LEU A 267 2.63 10.74 2.81
N SER A 268 3.66 11.29 2.15
CA SER A 268 4.97 10.64 2.00
C SER A 268 5.70 10.53 3.34
N ASP A 269 5.59 11.51 4.23
CA ASP A 269 6.15 11.42 5.60
C ASP A 269 5.45 10.36 6.43
N VAL A 270 4.11 10.30 6.37
CA VAL A 270 3.34 9.25 7.07
C VAL A 270 3.70 7.88 6.53
N LEU A 271 3.89 7.73 5.22
CA LEU A 271 4.25 6.46 4.59
C LEU A 271 5.58 5.91 5.10
N ILE A 272 6.62 6.74 5.17
CA ILE A 272 7.96 6.31 5.61
C ILE A 272 8.17 6.35 7.12
N GLY A 273 7.26 7.00 7.84
CA GLY A 273 7.39 7.25 9.27
C GLY A 273 7.40 5.98 10.11
N ASP A 274 8.08 6.06 11.26
CA ASP A 274 8.16 4.98 12.25
C ASP A 274 6.76 4.59 12.76
N SER A 275 6.48 3.28 12.82
CA SER A 275 5.15 2.80 13.22
C SER A 275 4.76 3.20 14.64
N GLN A 276 5.71 3.45 15.56
CA GLN A 276 5.38 3.92 16.91
C GLN A 276 4.77 5.33 16.91
N GLN A 277 5.19 6.17 15.96
CA GLN A 277 4.70 7.54 15.80
C GLN A 277 3.49 7.59 14.86
N TYR A 278 3.51 6.79 13.80
CA TYR A 278 2.56 6.83 12.69
C TYR A 278 1.60 5.64 12.67
N SER A 279 1.14 5.18 13.83
CA SER A 279 0.09 4.15 13.93
C SER A 279 -1.02 4.54 14.90
N LEU A 280 -2.23 4.08 14.59
CA LEU A 280 -3.37 4.15 15.50
C LEU A 280 -3.54 2.82 16.21
N LYS A 281 -3.27 2.78 17.53
CA LYS A 281 -3.45 1.56 18.33
C LYS A 281 -4.86 0.99 18.12
N MET A 282 -4.94 -0.31 17.83
CA MET A 282 -6.22 -1.01 17.60
C MET A 282 -7.21 -0.88 18.76
N GLU A 283 -6.74 -0.79 20.00
CA GLU A 283 -7.61 -0.56 21.16
C GLU A 283 -8.30 0.81 21.10
N THR A 284 -7.55 1.85 20.70
CA THR A 284 -8.08 3.21 20.53
C THR A 284 -9.09 3.25 19.38
N LEU A 285 -8.78 2.59 18.26
CA LEU A 285 -9.69 2.49 17.12
C LEU A 285 -10.98 1.74 17.49
N THR A 286 -10.88 0.65 18.24
CA THR A 286 -12.05 -0.11 18.73
C THR A 286 -12.92 0.74 19.65
N LYS A 287 -12.32 1.53 20.54
CA LYS A 287 -13.05 2.48 21.38
C LYS A 287 -13.76 3.56 20.56
N ALA A 288 -13.13 4.07 19.50
CA ALA A 288 -13.76 5.04 18.60
C ALA A 288 -14.98 4.46 17.89
N PHE A 289 -14.90 3.22 17.40
CA PHE A 289 -16.06 2.51 16.86
C PHE A 289 -17.17 2.38 17.90
N GLN A 290 -16.84 1.93 19.11
CA GLN A 290 -17.80 1.75 20.18
C GLN A 290 -18.51 3.06 20.54
N SER A 291 -17.77 4.14 20.79
CA SER A 291 -18.35 5.43 21.17
C SER A 291 -19.25 6.00 20.08
N ALA A 292 -18.88 5.85 18.80
CA ALA A 292 -19.74 6.28 17.70
C ALA A 292 -21.06 5.48 17.63
N LEU A 293 -20.99 4.15 17.84
CA LEU A 293 -22.16 3.27 17.87
C LEU A 293 -23.07 3.56 19.08
N GLU A 294 -22.50 3.87 20.25
CA GLU A 294 -23.25 4.27 21.45
C GLU A 294 -23.96 5.62 21.27
N ASN A 295 -23.28 6.59 20.64
CA ASN A 295 -23.86 7.90 20.34
C ASN A 295 -25.00 7.79 19.32
N ALA A 296 -24.90 6.89 18.34
CA ALA A 296 -25.95 6.63 17.35
C ALA A 296 -27.28 6.16 17.98
N ASN A 297 -27.21 5.50 19.13
CA ASN A 297 -28.39 5.04 19.87
C ASN A 297 -29.06 6.14 20.71
N SER A 298 -28.36 7.26 20.93
CA SER A 298 -28.85 8.38 21.76
C SER A 298 -29.59 9.45 20.95
N GLY A 299 -29.55 9.37 19.61
CA GLY A 299 -30.27 10.25 18.68
C GLY A 299 -31.42 9.53 17.97
N ALA A 300 -32.58 10.17 17.87
CA ALA A 300 -33.70 9.65 17.08
C ALA A 300 -33.35 9.68 15.58
N ASN A 301 -33.42 8.51 14.90
CA ASN A 301 -33.20 8.31 13.46
C ASN A 301 -31.83 8.75 12.92
N THR A 302 -30.75 8.10 13.36
CA THR A 302 -29.45 8.20 12.68
C THR A 302 -29.45 7.31 11.44
N ALA A 303 -29.41 7.89 10.24
CA ALA A 303 -29.27 7.12 9.00
C ALA A 303 -27.87 6.46 8.93
N SER A 304 -27.74 5.35 8.20
CA SER A 304 -26.47 4.59 8.11
C SER A 304 -25.28 5.44 7.63
N VAL A 305 -25.51 6.34 6.67
CA VAL A 305 -24.52 7.27 6.12
C VAL A 305 -24.04 8.30 7.16
N ASP A 306 -24.91 8.72 8.08
CA ASP A 306 -24.54 9.69 9.12
C ASP A 306 -23.66 9.04 10.19
N LEU A 307 -23.90 7.75 10.49
CA LEU A 307 -23.06 7.00 11.42
C LEU A 307 -21.67 6.71 10.84
N SER A 308 -21.57 6.24 9.60
CA SER A 308 -20.26 5.97 8.99
C SER A 308 -19.41 7.23 8.93
N LYS A 309 -20.01 8.38 8.63
CA LYS A 309 -19.35 9.69 8.70
C LYS A 309 -18.92 10.05 10.12
N THR A 310 -19.78 9.86 11.12
CA THR A 310 -19.45 10.10 12.54
C THR A 310 -18.26 9.25 12.99
N ILE A 311 -18.21 7.98 12.57
CA ILE A 311 -17.07 7.10 12.82
C ILE A 311 -15.82 7.66 12.13
N MET A 312 -15.92 8.04 10.86
CA MET A 312 -14.79 8.58 10.09
C MET A 312 -14.23 9.87 10.70
N ASP A 313 -15.08 10.78 11.15
CA ASP A 313 -14.68 12.03 11.81
C ASP A 313 -13.92 11.74 13.12
N SER A 314 -14.40 10.77 13.92
CA SER A 314 -13.74 10.32 15.15
C SER A 314 -12.35 9.73 14.88
N ILE A 315 -12.23 8.86 13.87
CA ILE A 315 -10.95 8.26 13.47
C ILE A 315 -10.00 9.35 12.93
N SER A 316 -10.51 10.27 12.14
CA SER A 316 -9.72 11.38 11.59
C SER A 316 -9.18 12.27 12.71
N GLN A 317 -9.97 12.56 13.74
CA GLN A 317 -9.51 13.29 14.91
C GLN A 317 -8.42 12.51 15.66
N LEU A 318 -8.59 11.20 15.86
CA LEU A 318 -7.55 10.36 16.48
C LEU A 318 -6.24 10.37 15.68
N SER A 319 -6.32 10.33 14.34
CA SER A 319 -5.15 10.50 13.47
C SER A 319 -4.48 11.84 13.70
N GLN A 320 -5.24 12.93 13.73
CA GLN A 320 -4.70 14.28 13.94
C GLN A 320 -4.04 14.41 15.32
N ASP A 321 -4.68 13.92 16.37
CA ASP A 321 -4.14 13.94 17.74
C ASP A 321 -2.86 13.12 17.87
N GLN A 322 -2.71 12.06 17.07
CA GLN A 322 -1.51 11.24 17.03
C GLN A 322 -0.39 11.92 16.23
N LEU A 323 -0.71 12.64 15.15
CA LEU A 323 0.26 13.38 14.32
C LEU A 323 0.73 14.70 14.96
N GLY A 324 -0.06 15.28 15.86
CA GLY A 324 0.29 16.51 16.59
C GLY A 324 1.10 16.30 17.87
N LYS A 325 1.45 15.05 18.21
CA LYS A 325 2.28 14.67 19.36
C LYS A 325 3.73 14.46 18.94
#